data_AF-A0A183DLL1-F1
#
_entry.id   AF-A0A183DLL1-F1
#
_cell.length_a   1.000
_cell.length_b   1.000
_cell.length_c   1.000
_cell.angle_alpha   90.00
_cell.angle_beta   90.00
_cell.angle_gamma   90.00
#
_symmetry.space_group_name_H-M   'P 1'
#
loop_
_entity.id
_entity.type
_entity.pdbx_description
1 polymer ?
#
loop_
_entity_poly.entity_id
_entity_poly.type
_entity_poly.pdbx_seq_one_letter_code
_entity_poly.pdbx_strand_id
1 'polypeptide(L)'
;MVVTFCERLGWTYLQSVLDGFAERLTFGVSKDLTELVQIEGIDGARARAFHSANVTTIATLSNTSVNDVVKILRSAVPFIK
;
A
#
# COMPACT_ATOMS: atom_id res chain seq x y z
N MET A 1 4.27 8.48 -17.04
CA MET A 1 4.94 9.68 -17.59
C MET A 1 6.46 9.56 -17.52
N VAL A 2 7.10 9.55 -16.33
CA VAL A 2 8.58 9.42 -16.24
C VAL A 2 9.05 7.98 -16.50
N VAL A 3 8.40 6.97 -15.93
CA VAL A 3 8.72 5.54 -16.18
C VAL A 3 8.67 5.22 -17.68
N THR A 4 7.58 5.59 -18.35
CA THR A 4 7.37 5.44 -19.80
C THR A 4 8.34 6.27 -20.64
N PHE A 5 8.86 7.38 -20.11
CA PHE A 5 9.90 8.17 -20.78
C PHE A 5 11.24 7.44 -20.75
N CYS A 6 11.65 6.93 -19.58
CA CYS A 6 12.87 6.13 -19.42
C CYS A 6 12.83 4.86 -20.28
N GLU A 7 11.67 4.20 -20.33
CA GLU A 7 11.44 3.03 -21.19
C GLU A 7 11.72 3.34 -22.68
N ARG A 8 11.16 4.45 -23.20
CA ARG A 8 11.35 4.86 -24.61
C ARG A 8 12.78 5.25 -24.96
N LEU A 9 13.58 5.67 -23.98
CA LEU A 9 15.01 5.96 -24.15
C LEU A 9 15.92 4.74 -23.93
N GLY A 10 15.34 3.59 -23.60
CA GLY A 10 16.11 2.36 -23.30
C GLY A 10 16.85 2.41 -21.96
N TRP A 11 16.49 3.34 -21.06
CA TRP A 11 17.10 3.47 -19.73
C TRP A 11 16.51 2.47 -18.74
N THR A 12 16.71 1.18 -19.02
CA THR A 12 16.06 0.05 -18.33
C THR A 12 16.31 0.04 -16.82
N TYR A 13 17.55 0.29 -16.38
CA TYR A 13 17.87 0.33 -14.94
C TYR A 13 17.14 1.45 -14.21
N LEU A 14 17.10 2.65 -14.80
CA LEU A 14 16.39 3.79 -14.19
C LEU A 14 14.87 3.56 -14.19
N GLN A 15 14.34 2.99 -15.27
CA GLN A 15 12.94 2.57 -15.33
C GLN A 15 12.60 1.61 -14.17
N SER A 16 13.39 0.55 -13.95
CA SER A 16 13.14 -0.41 -12.86
C SER A 16 13.18 0.22 -11.47
N VAL A 17 14.04 1.22 -11.25
CA VAL A 17 14.08 1.96 -9.96
C VAL A 17 12.82 2.82 -9.76
N LEU A 18 12.31 3.41 -10.84
CA LEU A 18 11.14 4.29 -10.82
C LEU A 18 9.81 3.52 -10.86
N ASP A 19 9.85 2.22 -11.15
CA ASP A 19 8.65 1.40 -11.22
C ASP A 19 7.96 1.31 -9.86
N GLY A 20 6.64 1.48 -9.85
CA GLY A 20 5.82 1.58 -8.62
C GLY A 20 6.05 2.84 -7.76
N PHE A 21 6.97 3.74 -8.11
CA PHE A 21 7.27 4.93 -7.30
C PHE A 21 6.14 5.96 -7.31
N ALA A 22 5.39 6.05 -8.42
CA ALA A 22 4.24 6.95 -8.54
C ALA A 22 3.15 6.61 -7.51
N GLU A 23 2.80 5.32 -7.39
CA GLU A 23 1.77 4.83 -6.45
C GLU A 23 2.16 5.12 -5.00
N ARG A 24 3.43 4.88 -4.65
CA ARG A 24 3.97 5.19 -3.32
C ARG A 24 3.87 6.67 -2.98
N LEU A 25 4.08 7.56 -3.96
CA LEU A 25 3.91 9.01 -3.77
C LEU A 25 2.45 9.41 -3.66
N THR A 26 1.56 8.82 -4.46
CA THR A 26 0.11 9.08 -4.41
C THR A 26 -0.48 8.77 -3.05
N PHE A 27 -0.09 7.64 -2.45
CA PHE A 27 -0.65 7.19 -1.19
C PHE A 27 0.21 7.50 0.04
N GLY A 28 1.44 7.97 -0.16
CA GLY A 28 2.39 8.25 0.92
C GLY A 28 2.77 7.00 1.71
N VAL A 29 3.07 5.90 1.02
CA VAL A 29 3.35 4.59 1.63
C VAL A 29 4.70 4.00 1.20
N SER A 30 5.26 3.14 2.04
CA SER A 30 6.44 2.34 1.69
C SER A 30 6.09 1.30 0.61
N LYS A 31 7.11 0.71 -0.02
CA LYS A 31 6.93 -0.32 -1.04
C LYS A 31 6.14 -1.52 -0.52
N ASP A 32 6.28 -1.85 0.76
CA ASP A 32 5.66 -3.04 1.35
C ASP A 32 4.15 -2.87 1.63
N LEU A 33 3.62 -1.68 1.37
CA LEU A 33 2.23 -1.28 1.62
C LEU A 33 1.42 -1.06 0.34
N THR A 34 2.05 -1.12 -0.84
CA THR A 34 1.39 -0.76 -2.10
C THR A 34 0.22 -1.70 -2.44
N GLU A 35 0.33 -2.98 -2.10
CA GLU A 35 -0.71 -3.98 -2.44
C GLU A 35 -2.05 -3.72 -1.71
N LEU A 36 -2.01 -3.35 -0.43
CA LEU A 36 -3.21 -3.13 0.36
C LEU A 36 -3.96 -1.84 -0.02
N VAL A 37 -3.23 -0.82 -0.45
CA VAL A 37 -3.81 0.49 -0.79
C VAL A 37 -4.55 0.45 -2.14
N GLN A 38 -4.35 -0.61 -2.93
CA GLN A 38 -5.14 -0.86 -4.14
C GLN A 38 -6.60 -1.24 -3.83
N ILE A 39 -6.91 -1.64 -2.59
CA ILE A 39 -8.27 -1.96 -2.15
C ILE A 39 -9.03 -0.67 -1.87
N GLU A 40 -10.18 -0.52 -2.52
CA GLU A 40 -11.06 0.63 -2.29
C GLU A 40 -11.44 0.75 -0.80
N GLY A 41 -11.25 1.94 -0.24
CA GLY A 41 -11.51 2.22 1.17
C GLY A 41 -10.34 1.93 2.12
N ILE A 42 -9.20 1.44 1.62
CA ILE A 42 -7.94 1.38 2.38
C ILE A 42 -7.06 2.56 1.96
N ASP A 43 -7.01 3.59 2.80
CA ASP A 43 -6.05 4.69 2.63
C ASP A 43 -4.67 4.32 3.20
N GLY A 44 -3.67 5.19 2.99
CA GLY A 44 -2.32 4.96 3.49
C GLY A 44 -2.23 4.83 5.02
N ALA A 45 -3.15 5.43 5.79
CA ALA A 45 -3.16 5.31 7.24
C ALA A 45 -3.67 3.92 7.69
N ARG A 46 -4.76 3.45 7.08
CA ARG A 46 -5.31 2.11 7.31
C ARG A 46 -4.33 1.03 6.87
N ALA A 47 -3.68 1.20 5.71
CA ALA A 47 -2.65 0.25 5.25
C ALA A 47 -1.50 0.11 6.26
N ARG A 48 -1.03 1.23 6.84
CA ARG A 48 -0.02 1.20 7.92
C ARG A 48 -0.51 0.44 9.16
N ALA A 49 -1.78 0.58 9.53
CA ALA A 49 -2.36 -0.16 10.63
C ALA A 49 -2.38 -1.68 10.35
N PHE A 50 -2.78 -2.10 9.14
CA PHE A 50 -2.70 -3.51 8.73
C PHE A 50 -1.28 -4.05 8.78
N HIS A 51 -0.31 -3.30 8.25
CA HIS A 51 1.09 -3.69 8.28
C HIS A 51 1.63 -3.80 9.71
N SER A 52 1.24 -2.90 10.62
CA SER A 52 1.59 -3.01 12.04
C SER A 52 1.00 -4.26 12.72
N ALA A 53 -0.07 -4.82 12.16
CA ALA A 53 -0.71 -6.04 12.60
C ALA A 53 -0.22 -7.30 11.84
N ASN A 54 0.89 -7.20 11.10
CA ASN A 54 1.46 -8.25 10.25
C ASN A 54 0.57 -8.72 9.09
N VAL A 55 -0.40 -7.89 8.68
CA VAL A 55 -1.19 -8.11 7.46
C VAL A 55 -0.62 -7.20 6.39
N THR A 56 0.13 -7.77 5.45
CA THR A 56 0.91 -7.00 4.46
C THR A 56 0.48 -7.23 3.00
N THR A 57 -0.22 -8.33 2.73
CA THR A 57 -0.63 -8.73 1.37
C THR A 57 -2.15 -8.93 1.29
N ILE A 58 -2.71 -8.88 0.08
CA ILE A 58 -4.13 -9.17 -0.16
C ILE A 58 -4.47 -10.60 0.27
N ALA A 59 -3.56 -11.55 0.06
CA ALA A 59 -3.73 -12.94 0.47
C ALA A 59 -3.78 -13.10 2.01
N THR A 60 -2.94 -12.36 2.74
CA THR A 60 -3.02 -12.36 4.21
C THR A 60 -4.32 -11.72 4.70
N LEU A 61 -4.76 -10.64 4.05
CA LEU A 61 -6.01 -9.97 4.39
C LEU A 61 -7.23 -10.85 4.11
N SER A 62 -7.25 -11.59 3.00
CA SER A 62 -8.37 -12.49 2.64
C SER A 62 -8.53 -13.65 3.63
N ASN A 63 -7.45 -14.06 4.29
CA ASN A 63 -7.46 -15.10 5.32
C ASN A 63 -7.69 -14.56 6.74
N THR A 64 -7.69 -13.24 6.92
CA THR A 64 -7.89 -12.61 8.22
C THR A 64 -9.37 -12.60 8.59
N SER A 65 -9.70 -12.88 9.86
CA SER A 65 -11.08 -12.88 10.31
C SER A 65 -11.68 -11.47 10.28
N VAL A 66 -12.98 -11.36 10.02
CA VAL A 66 -13.68 -10.06 10.01
C VAL A 66 -13.52 -9.32 11.35
N ASN A 67 -13.49 -10.04 12.47
CA ASN A 67 -13.31 -9.44 13.80
C ASN A 67 -11.93 -8.80 13.95
N ASP A 68 -10.89 -9.44 13.43
CA ASP A 68 -9.52 -8.90 13.48
C ASP A 68 -9.37 -7.69 12.56
N VAL A 69 -9.97 -7.74 11.36
CA VAL A 69 -10.01 -6.59 10.44
C VAL A 69 -10.68 -5.38 11.11
N VAL A 70 -11.83 -5.58 11.77
CA VAL A 70 -12.52 -4.49 12.49
C VAL A 70 -11.64 -3.93 13.62
N LYS A 71 -10.93 -4.80 14.36
CA LYS A 71 -10.02 -4.38 15.42
C LYS A 71 -8.87 -3.51 14.89
N ILE A 72 -8.27 -3.91 13.77
CA ILE A 72 -7.19 -3.16 13.11
C ILE A 72 -7.71 -1.82 12.57
N LEU A 73 -8.89 -1.81 11.93
CA LEU A 73 -9.47 -0.56 11.42
C LEU A 73 -9.81 0.42 12.55
N ARG A 74 -10.27 -0.07 13.69
CA ARG A 74 -10.52 0.76 14.88
C ARG A 74 -9.25 1.38 15.43
N SER A 75 -8.11 0.68 15.42
CA SER A 75 -6.84 1.25 15.89
C SER A 75 -6.29 2.33 14.97
N ALA A 76 -6.70 2.36 13.70
CA ALA A 76 -6.34 3.40 12.75
C ALA A 76 -7.10 4.72 12.95
N VAL A 77 -8.18 4.74 13.74
CA VAL A 77 -8.97 5.95 13.99
C VAL A 77 -8.35 6.74 15.16
N PRO A 78 -7.92 8.00 14.95
CA PRO A 78 -7.16 8.76 15.96
C PRO A 78 -7.95 9.06 17.24
N PHE A 79 -9.29 9.15 17.14
CA PHE A 79 -10.17 9.46 18.25
C PHE A 79 -11.28 8.40 18.32
N ILE A 80 -11.09 7.45 19.23
CA ILE A 80 -12.13 6.48 19.59
C ILE A 80 -12.95 7.14 20.71
N LYS A 81 -14.26 7.34 20.49
CA LYS A 81 -15.21 7.68 21.55
C LYS A 81 -15.55 6.45 22.38
#